data_AF-A0AA39MSB4-F1
#
_entry.id   AF-A0AA39MSB4-F1
#
_cell.length_a   1.000
_cell.length_b   1.000
_cell.length_c   1.000
_cell.angle_alpha   90.00
_cell.angle_beta   90.00
_cell.angle_gamma   90.00
#
_symmetry.space_group_name_H-M   'P 1'
#
loop_
_entity.id
_entity.type
_entity.pdbx_description
1 polymer ?
#
loop_
_entity_poly.entity_id
_entity_poly.type
_entity_poly.pdbx_seq_one_letter_code
_entity_poly.pdbx_strand_id
1 'polypeptide(L)'
;MDWAEGPEKRLGSGSFKTTHHGILQVGIALHEVQLPQALQGNVCIKHPYQGVNRSGDVRRVTESFERTCILREANTMLWANALHDMSLDMVLSKAPSLGTPSGPIPDLRFVEAAVVMNLKPDSVKPKDWHGFCALVERLLPEDDFVKYVCNGTPQPIDLGSDKQHRIAVFLCFLQHIQYRFTKEKAFVSDYQGIFLSRFSAIRD
;
A
#
# COMPACT_ATOMS: atom_id res chain seq x y z
N MET A 1 10.62 -1.47 -17.91
CA MET A 1 9.28 -1.66 -17.34
C MET A 1 8.32 -1.68 -18.51
N ASP A 2 7.59 -2.79 -18.69
CA ASP A 2 6.57 -2.87 -19.73
C ASP A 2 5.23 -2.49 -19.08
N TRP A 3 4.81 -1.26 -19.33
CA TRP A 3 3.58 -0.70 -18.83
C TRP A 3 3.05 0.31 -19.84
N ALA A 4 1.76 0.18 -20.13
CA ALA A 4 1.01 1.14 -20.89
C ALA A 4 -0.25 1.51 -20.08
N GLU A 5 -0.61 2.78 -20.09
CA GLU A 5 -1.92 3.19 -19.60
C GLU A 5 -2.97 2.78 -20.61
N GLY A 6 -3.89 1.93 -20.18
CA GLY A 6 -5.04 1.53 -20.95
C GLY A 6 -6.18 1.06 -20.04
N PRO A 7 -7.45 1.27 -20.43
CA PRO A 7 -8.61 0.82 -19.66
C PRO A 7 -8.57 -0.68 -19.36
N GLU A 8 -7.98 -1.49 -20.24
CA GLU A 8 -7.78 -2.93 -20.10
C GLU A 8 -6.77 -3.32 -19.01
N LYS A 9 -5.96 -2.38 -18.54
CA LYS A 9 -5.02 -2.57 -17.42
C LYS A 9 -5.52 -1.94 -16.12
N ARG A 10 -6.65 -1.21 -16.13
CA ARG A 10 -7.13 -0.48 -14.96
C ARG A 10 -7.72 -1.43 -13.94
N LEU A 11 -7.13 -1.45 -12.74
CA LEU A 11 -7.62 -2.20 -11.59
C LEU A 11 -8.63 -1.38 -10.77
N GLY A 12 -8.53 -0.05 -10.83
CA GLY A 12 -9.46 0.83 -10.14
C GLY A 12 -8.99 2.28 -10.08
N SER A 13 -9.67 3.08 -9.28
CA SER A 13 -9.25 4.45 -8.95
C SER A 13 -9.73 4.85 -7.58
N GLY A 14 -8.81 5.40 -6.77
CA GLY A 14 -9.16 6.13 -5.56
C GLY A 14 -9.36 7.61 -5.88
N SER A 15 -9.48 8.45 -4.85
CA SER A 15 -9.74 9.89 -4.99
C SER A 15 -8.62 10.67 -5.69
N PHE A 16 -7.37 10.20 -5.62
CA PHE A 16 -6.19 10.95 -6.06
C PHE A 16 -5.23 10.14 -6.95
N LYS A 17 -5.46 8.83 -7.08
CA LYS A 17 -4.58 7.90 -7.80
C LYS A 17 -5.42 6.91 -8.61
N THR A 18 -4.97 6.64 -9.83
CA THR A 18 -5.44 5.49 -10.60
C THR A 18 -4.56 4.29 -10.31
N THR A 19 -5.16 3.10 -10.35
CA THR A 19 -4.48 1.84 -10.09
C THR A 19 -4.51 0.97 -11.36
N HIS A 20 -3.37 0.45 -11.76
CA HIS A 20 -3.20 -0.33 -12.99
C HIS A 20 -2.39 -1.60 -12.76
N HIS A 21 -2.64 -2.62 -13.55
CA HIS A 21 -1.79 -3.79 -13.64
C HIS A 21 -0.51 -3.44 -14.40
N GLY A 22 0.64 -3.86 -13.89
CA GLY A 22 1.95 -3.67 -14.50
C GLY A 22 2.82 -4.92 -14.43
N ILE A 23 3.93 -4.90 -15.16
CA ILE A 23 4.94 -5.97 -15.10
C ILE A 23 6.33 -5.35 -14.85
N LEU A 24 6.96 -5.74 -13.74
CA LEU A 24 8.37 -5.51 -13.49
C LEU A 24 9.17 -6.74 -13.91
N GLN A 25 10.29 -6.52 -14.60
CA GLN A 25 11.14 -7.61 -15.06
C GLN A 25 11.78 -8.32 -13.85
N VAL A 26 11.74 -9.65 -13.90
CA VAL A 26 12.31 -10.55 -12.89
C VAL A 26 13.84 -10.48 -12.94
N GLY A 27 14.51 -10.54 -11.79
CA GLY A 27 15.97 -10.58 -11.70
C GLY A 27 16.70 -9.25 -11.93
N ILE A 28 16.00 -8.11 -11.94
CA ILE A 28 16.65 -6.80 -11.91
C ILE A 28 17.23 -6.54 -10.51
N ALA A 29 18.55 -6.35 -10.46
CA ALA A 29 19.25 -5.76 -9.32
C ALA A 29 19.45 -4.26 -9.55
N LEU A 30 19.06 -3.45 -8.56
CA LEU A 30 19.38 -2.03 -8.51
C LEU A 30 20.53 -1.84 -7.53
N HIS A 31 21.72 -1.43 -8.00
CA HIS A 31 22.92 -1.32 -7.15
C HIS A 31 23.19 -2.59 -6.32
N GLU A 32 23.16 -3.76 -6.97
CA GLU A 32 23.33 -5.09 -6.35
C GLU A 32 22.20 -5.53 -5.40
N VAL A 33 21.21 -4.66 -5.13
CA VAL A 33 20.02 -5.01 -4.36
C VAL A 33 18.95 -5.57 -5.30
N GLN A 34 18.61 -6.84 -5.13
CA GLN A 34 17.51 -7.47 -5.84
C GLN A 34 16.17 -6.87 -5.38
N LEU A 35 15.25 -6.67 -6.33
CA LEU A 35 13.87 -6.33 -5.98
C LEU A 35 13.25 -7.45 -5.13
N PRO A 36 12.43 -7.13 -4.11
CA PRO A 36 11.67 -8.12 -3.37
C PRO A 36 10.91 -9.04 -4.34
N GLN A 37 10.89 -10.34 -4.07
CA GLN A 37 10.24 -11.32 -4.95
C GLN A 37 8.76 -10.96 -5.22
N ALA A 38 8.07 -10.40 -4.22
CA ALA A 38 6.70 -9.92 -4.33
C ALA A 38 6.49 -8.78 -5.35
N LEU A 39 7.57 -8.11 -5.77
CA LEU A 39 7.58 -7.06 -6.78
C LEU A 39 8.19 -7.53 -8.11
N GLN A 40 8.54 -8.81 -8.26
CA GLN A 40 9.04 -9.38 -9.50
C GLN A 40 7.87 -9.96 -10.31
N GLY A 41 7.69 -9.53 -11.56
CA GLY A 41 6.55 -9.91 -12.39
C GLY A 41 5.35 -8.97 -12.22
N ASN A 42 4.16 -9.54 -12.00
CA ASN A 42 2.91 -8.78 -11.96
C ASN A 42 2.83 -7.88 -10.72
N VAL A 43 2.54 -6.60 -10.93
CA VAL A 43 2.47 -5.59 -9.88
C VAL A 43 1.25 -4.69 -10.04
N CYS A 44 0.90 -4.01 -8.96
CA CYS A 44 -0.06 -2.94 -8.90
C CYS A 44 0.67 -1.60 -9.03
N ILE A 45 0.38 -0.81 -10.07
CA ILE A 45 0.96 0.53 -10.29
C ILE A 45 -0.06 1.58 -9.88
N LYS A 46 0.32 2.45 -8.94
CA LYS A 46 -0.46 3.61 -8.53
C LYS A 46 0.13 4.89 -9.10
N HIS A 47 -0.67 5.59 -9.89
CA HIS A 47 -0.27 6.79 -10.61
C HIS A 47 -1.17 7.99 -10.22
N PRO A 48 -0.62 9.12 -9.73
CA PRO A 48 -1.42 10.27 -9.29
C PRO A 48 -2.19 10.93 -10.42
N TYR A 49 -3.26 11.63 -10.06
CA TYR A 49 -4.01 12.48 -10.97
C TYR A 49 -4.69 13.65 -10.24
N GLN A 50 -5.04 14.72 -10.98
CA GLN A 50 -5.63 15.94 -10.40
C GLN A 50 -7.17 15.98 -10.44
N GLY A 51 -7.76 15.11 -11.25
CA GLY A 51 -9.19 15.01 -11.47
C GLY A 51 -9.51 14.37 -12.81
N VAL A 52 -10.78 14.37 -13.18
CA VAL A 52 -11.22 13.99 -14.52
C VAL A 52 -11.56 15.23 -15.33
N ASN A 53 -11.31 15.21 -16.64
CA ASN A 53 -11.76 16.25 -17.54
C ASN A 53 -13.26 16.07 -17.87
N ARG A 54 -13.81 16.94 -18.73
CA ARG A 54 -15.24 16.88 -19.12
C ARG A 54 -15.61 15.60 -19.88
N SER A 55 -14.68 14.96 -20.56
CA SER A 55 -14.88 13.67 -21.24
C SER A 55 -14.76 12.47 -20.29
N GLY A 56 -14.38 12.68 -19.03
CA GLY A 56 -14.18 11.63 -18.04
C GLY A 56 -12.76 11.06 -18.02
N ASP A 57 -11.85 11.57 -18.85
CA ASP A 57 -10.46 11.15 -18.87
C ASP A 57 -9.68 11.74 -17.71
N VAL A 58 -8.71 10.97 -17.24
CA VAL A 58 -7.85 11.34 -16.12
C VAL A 58 -6.93 12.48 -16.51
N ARG A 59 -7.00 13.59 -15.77
CA ARG A 59 -6.06 14.71 -15.91
C ARG A 59 -4.80 14.41 -15.10
N ARG A 60 -3.71 14.12 -15.81
CA ARG A 60 -2.38 13.93 -15.23
C ARG A 60 -1.81 15.23 -14.67
N VAL A 61 -0.96 15.08 -13.67
CA VAL A 61 -0.21 16.17 -13.06
C VAL A 61 1.17 16.29 -13.73
N THR A 62 1.91 17.36 -13.46
CA THR A 62 3.26 17.49 -14.01
C THR A 62 4.19 16.46 -13.39
N GLU A 63 5.22 16.00 -14.10
CA GLU A 63 6.22 15.04 -13.57
C GLU A 63 6.75 15.46 -12.18
N SER A 64 7.08 16.74 -12.01
CA SER A 64 7.59 17.28 -10.75
C SER A 64 6.59 17.12 -9.59
N PHE A 65 5.29 17.26 -9.89
CA PHE A 65 4.23 17.08 -8.92
C PHE A 65 3.92 15.61 -8.70
N GLU A 66 3.91 14.78 -9.75
CA GLU A 66 3.80 13.31 -9.67
C GLU A 66 4.87 12.76 -8.73
N ARG A 67 6.13 13.13 -8.98
CA ARG A 67 7.27 12.74 -8.15
C ARG A 67 7.11 13.18 -6.70
N THR A 68 6.67 14.40 -6.46
CA THR A 68 6.43 14.90 -5.11
C THR A 68 5.34 14.09 -4.40
N CYS A 69 4.23 13.81 -5.08
CA CYS A 69 3.12 13.01 -4.55
C CYS A 69 3.56 11.58 -4.23
N ILE A 70 4.27 10.93 -5.16
CA ILE A 70 4.73 9.54 -4.99
C ILE A 70 5.77 9.43 -3.87
N LEU A 71 6.74 10.34 -3.78
CA LEU A 71 7.73 10.30 -2.71
C LEU A 71 7.11 10.56 -1.32
N ARG A 72 6.10 11.44 -1.24
CA ARG A 72 5.31 11.62 -0.01
C ARG A 72 4.55 10.36 0.35
N GLU A 73 3.89 9.72 -0.60
CA GLU A 73 3.17 8.48 -0.38
C GLU A 73 4.09 7.35 0.08
N ALA A 74 5.24 7.17 -0.58
CA ALA A 74 6.22 6.17 -0.21
C ALA A 74 6.76 6.39 1.22
N ASN A 75 7.03 7.64 1.59
CA ASN A 75 7.42 7.98 2.97
C ASN A 75 6.29 7.69 3.97
N THR A 76 5.04 8.02 3.63
CA THR A 76 3.88 7.70 4.48
C THR A 76 3.76 6.19 4.68
N MET A 77 3.89 5.39 3.62
CA MET A 77 3.88 3.93 3.71
C MET A 77 5.03 3.38 4.55
N LEU A 78 6.24 3.92 4.40
CA LEU A 78 7.39 3.54 5.22
C LEU A 78 7.09 3.72 6.71
N TRP A 79 6.58 4.90 7.11
CA TRP A 79 6.21 5.17 8.49
C TRP A 79 5.02 4.33 8.96
N ALA A 80 4.00 4.15 8.10
CA ALA A 80 2.83 3.33 8.43
C ALA A 80 3.22 1.87 8.69
N ASN A 81 4.09 1.30 7.84
CA ASN A 81 4.58 -0.05 8.01
C ASN A 81 5.38 -0.19 9.31
N ALA A 82 6.32 0.73 9.56
CA ALA A 82 7.12 0.71 10.80
C ALA A 82 6.26 0.83 12.07
N LEU A 83 5.22 1.68 12.06
CA LEU A 83 4.30 1.82 13.19
C LEU A 83 3.43 0.57 13.40
N HIS A 84 2.98 -0.04 12.30
CA HIS A 84 2.22 -1.30 12.33
C HIS A 84 3.06 -2.43 12.90
N ASP A 85 4.25 -2.66 12.35
CA ASP A 85 5.17 -3.72 12.79
C ASP A 85 5.55 -3.54 14.26
N MET A 86 5.93 -2.32 14.66
CA MET A 86 6.23 -2.01 16.06
C MET A 86 5.06 -2.33 16.99
N SER A 87 3.84 -1.95 16.60
CA SER A 87 2.66 -2.23 17.41
C SER A 87 2.34 -3.72 17.48
N LEU A 88 2.47 -4.45 16.38
CA LEU A 88 2.20 -5.89 16.31
C LEU A 88 3.23 -6.67 17.13
N ASP A 89 4.51 -6.34 17.01
CA ASP A 89 5.60 -6.92 17.81
C ASP A 89 5.40 -6.67 19.31
N MET A 90 4.91 -5.48 19.68
CA MET A 90 4.53 -5.19 21.07
C MET A 90 3.39 -6.11 21.54
N VAL A 91 2.37 -6.32 20.71
CA VAL A 91 1.28 -7.26 21.06
C VAL A 91 1.82 -8.67 21.22
N LEU A 92 2.58 -9.17 20.24
CA LEU A 92 3.12 -10.53 20.22
C LEU A 92 4.07 -10.80 21.40
N SER A 93 4.90 -9.82 21.78
CA SER A 93 5.80 -9.94 22.93
C SER A 93 5.06 -9.88 24.27
N LYS A 94 3.97 -9.11 24.36
CA LYS A 94 3.22 -8.93 25.61
C LYS A 94 2.17 -10.01 25.85
N ALA A 95 1.55 -10.53 24.80
CA ALA A 95 0.43 -11.47 24.88
C ALA A 95 0.71 -12.69 25.79
N PRO A 96 1.88 -13.37 25.72
CA PRO A 96 2.16 -14.52 26.59
C PRO A 96 2.12 -14.19 28.09
N SER A 97 2.41 -12.94 28.47
CA SER A 97 2.39 -12.48 29.87
C SER A 97 0.99 -12.13 30.39
N LEU A 98 0.00 -11.98 29.51
CA LEU A 98 -1.36 -11.56 29.85
C LEU A 98 -2.35 -12.74 29.89
N GLY A 99 -1.86 -13.97 29.70
CA GLY A 99 -2.67 -15.18 29.62
C GLY A 99 -3.03 -15.57 28.19
N THR A 100 -4.02 -16.44 28.04
CA THR A 100 -4.47 -16.89 26.72
C THR A 100 -5.36 -15.81 26.09
N PRO A 101 -5.03 -15.29 24.89
CA PRO A 101 -5.89 -14.33 24.21
C PRO A 101 -7.23 -14.97 23.83
N SER A 102 -8.30 -14.17 23.79
CA SER A 102 -9.67 -14.61 23.46
C SER A 102 -9.84 -15.08 22.00
N GLY A 103 -8.78 -14.99 21.21
CA GLY A 103 -8.69 -15.49 19.84
C GLY A 103 -7.27 -15.40 19.30
N PRO A 104 -7.02 -15.94 18.10
CA PRO A 104 -5.72 -15.79 17.45
C PRO A 104 -5.44 -14.32 17.15
N ILE A 105 -4.20 -13.90 17.38
CA ILE A 105 -3.72 -12.59 16.93
C ILE A 105 -3.64 -12.65 15.40
N PRO A 106 -4.32 -11.74 14.68
CA PRO A 106 -4.25 -11.70 13.22
C PRO A 106 -2.82 -11.46 12.72
N ASP A 107 -2.37 -12.26 11.77
CA ASP A 107 -1.12 -12.02 11.04
C ASP A 107 -1.40 -11.05 9.89
N LEU A 108 -1.10 -9.77 10.12
CA LEU A 108 -1.39 -8.66 9.21
C LEU A 108 -0.10 -7.93 8.87
N ARG A 109 0.06 -7.53 7.61
CA ARG A 109 1.20 -6.75 7.12
C ARG A 109 0.77 -5.78 6.02
N PHE A 110 1.52 -4.70 5.85
CA PHE A 110 1.44 -3.91 4.61
C PHE A 110 2.07 -4.69 3.45
N VAL A 111 1.60 -4.40 2.24
CA VAL A 111 2.17 -4.95 1.01
C VAL A 111 3.56 -4.36 0.75
N GLU A 112 4.42 -5.14 0.12
CA GLU A 112 5.68 -4.65 -0.41
C GLU A 112 5.41 -3.56 -1.45
N ALA A 113 6.22 -2.49 -1.41
CA ALA A 113 6.08 -1.36 -2.31
C ALA A 113 7.45 -0.79 -2.70
N ALA A 114 7.51 -0.14 -3.86
CA ALA A 114 8.69 0.59 -4.32
C ALA A 114 8.29 1.83 -5.13
N VAL A 115 9.21 2.78 -5.24
CA VAL A 115 9.08 3.91 -6.16
C VAL A 115 9.80 3.56 -7.45
N VAL A 116 9.09 3.68 -8.57
CA VAL A 116 9.68 3.56 -9.91
C VAL A 116 9.70 4.91 -10.57
N MET A 117 10.85 5.24 -11.18
CA MET A 117 11.05 6.48 -11.91
C MET A 117 11.79 6.18 -13.19
N ASN A 118 11.38 6.80 -14.29
CA ASN A 118 12.18 6.80 -15.50
C ASN A 118 13.23 7.90 -15.42
N LEU A 119 14.48 7.54 -15.74
CA LEU A 119 15.53 8.53 -15.95
C LEU A 119 15.41 9.09 -17.37
N LYS A 120 15.57 10.41 -17.50
CA LYS A 120 15.60 11.05 -18.80
C LYS A 120 16.76 10.48 -19.63
N PRO A 121 16.52 9.87 -20.80
CA PRO A 121 17.61 9.47 -21.68
C PRO A 121 18.42 10.68 -22.14
N ASP A 122 19.72 10.51 -22.36
CA ASP A 122 20.59 11.59 -22.86
C ASP A 122 20.16 12.07 -24.25
N SER A 123 19.60 11.16 -25.05
CA SER A 123 19.09 11.44 -26.40
C SER A 123 17.82 12.29 -26.45
N VAL A 124 17.11 12.49 -25.33
CA VAL A 124 15.85 13.23 -25.27
C VAL A 124 16.08 14.63 -24.69
N LYS A 125 15.63 15.65 -25.41
CA LYS A 125 15.68 17.05 -24.94
C LYS A 125 14.75 17.22 -23.74
N PRO A 126 15.08 18.06 -22.74
CA PRO A 126 14.26 18.23 -21.55
C PRO A 126 12.79 18.60 -21.83
N LYS A 127 12.53 19.40 -22.87
CA LYS A 127 11.18 19.82 -23.26
C LYS A 127 10.31 18.70 -23.85
N ASP A 128 10.95 17.65 -24.37
CA ASP A 128 10.31 16.50 -25.02
C ASP A 128 10.27 15.29 -24.07
N TRP A 129 10.73 15.47 -22.81
CA TRP A 129 10.71 14.46 -21.76
C TRP A 129 9.50 14.65 -20.85
N HIS A 130 8.59 13.68 -20.88
CA HIS A 130 7.39 13.70 -20.05
C HIS A 130 7.60 13.11 -18.66
N GLY A 131 8.68 12.34 -18.46
CA GLY A 131 8.97 11.65 -17.20
C GLY A 131 7.93 10.62 -16.83
N PHE A 132 8.20 9.92 -15.73
CA PHE A 132 7.28 8.98 -15.12
C PHE A 132 7.73 8.73 -13.70
N CYS A 133 6.82 8.87 -12.74
CA CYS A 133 7.02 8.48 -11.36
C CYS A 133 5.76 7.83 -10.82
N ALA A 134 5.87 6.60 -10.33
CA ALA A 134 4.77 5.85 -9.78
C ALA A 134 5.18 5.06 -8.55
N LEU A 135 4.18 4.72 -7.74
CA LEU A 135 4.33 3.75 -6.67
C LEU A 135 3.92 2.38 -7.22
N VAL A 136 4.79 1.39 -7.08
CA VAL A 136 4.47 -0.02 -7.37
C VAL A 136 4.25 -0.75 -6.06
N GLU A 137 3.24 -1.60 -6.03
CA GLU A 137 2.89 -2.46 -4.90
C GLU A 137 2.75 -3.91 -5.38
N ARG A 138 2.91 -4.86 -4.46
CA ARG A 138 2.55 -6.25 -4.70
C ARG A 138 1.12 -6.32 -5.23
N LEU A 139 0.91 -7.05 -6.33
CA LEU A 139 -0.43 -7.35 -6.80
C LEU A 139 -1.09 -8.35 -5.86
N LEU A 140 -2.23 -7.96 -5.30
CA LEU A 140 -3.06 -8.83 -4.48
C LEU A 140 -3.95 -9.71 -5.38
N PRO A 141 -4.28 -10.95 -4.96
CA PRO A 141 -5.28 -11.77 -5.64
C PRO A 141 -6.61 -11.03 -5.84
N GLU A 142 -7.37 -11.46 -6.84
CA GLU A 142 -8.77 -11.03 -7.04
C GLU A 142 -9.64 -11.59 -5.90
N ASP A 143 -9.71 -10.82 -4.83
CA ASP A 143 -10.50 -11.05 -3.62
C ASP A 143 -11.13 -9.72 -3.19
N ASP A 144 -12.09 -9.78 -2.27
CA ASP A 144 -12.75 -8.58 -1.76
C ASP A 144 -11.75 -7.68 -1.02
N PHE A 145 -11.37 -6.58 -1.69
CA PHE A 145 -10.57 -5.51 -1.10
C PHE A 145 -11.49 -4.62 -0.26
N VAL A 146 -11.37 -4.75 1.06
CA VAL A 146 -12.24 -4.06 2.01
C VAL A 146 -11.48 -2.99 2.78
N LYS A 147 -12.24 -2.02 3.25
CA LYS A 147 -11.77 -1.04 4.21
C LYS A 147 -12.13 -1.51 5.61
N TYR A 148 -11.15 -1.60 6.51
CA TYR A 148 -11.35 -2.00 7.90
C TYR A 148 -11.52 -0.80 8.83
N VAL A 149 -10.80 0.29 8.56
CA VAL A 149 -10.85 1.53 9.35
C VAL A 149 -10.84 2.74 8.42
N CYS A 150 -11.68 3.73 8.70
CA CYS A 150 -11.77 4.98 7.93
C CYS A 150 -10.85 6.09 8.48
N ASN A 151 -10.39 6.99 7.61
CA ASN A 151 -9.64 8.19 8.02
C ASN A 151 -10.45 9.16 8.90
N GLY A 152 -11.77 9.20 8.72
CA GLY A 152 -12.63 10.15 9.42
C GLY A 152 -13.11 9.68 10.79
N THR A 153 -12.97 8.40 11.12
CA THR A 153 -13.51 7.80 12.34
C THR A 153 -12.58 6.70 12.89
N PRO A 154 -12.21 6.73 14.18
CA PRO A 154 -11.39 5.69 14.80
C PRO A 154 -12.22 4.47 15.21
N GLN A 155 -13.20 4.10 14.39
CA GLN A 155 -14.14 3.01 14.66
C GLN A 155 -13.96 1.90 13.64
N PRO A 156 -14.08 0.62 14.05
CA PRO A 156 -14.06 -0.50 13.13
C PRO A 156 -15.26 -0.41 12.19
N ILE A 157 -15.05 -0.67 10.90
CA ILE A 157 -16.14 -0.77 9.94
C ILE A 157 -16.86 -2.11 10.17
N ASP A 158 -18.19 -2.06 10.22
CA ASP A 158 -19.01 -3.27 10.18
C ASP A 158 -19.06 -3.82 8.76
N LEU A 159 -18.42 -4.97 8.56
CA LEU A 159 -18.30 -5.65 7.27
C LEU A 159 -19.25 -6.85 7.17
N GLY A 160 -20.15 -7.05 8.15
CA GLY A 160 -21.12 -8.16 8.16
C GLY A 160 -20.53 -9.56 8.38
N SER A 161 -19.20 -9.67 8.51
CA SER A 161 -18.48 -10.91 8.82
C SER A 161 -17.79 -10.80 10.18
N ASP A 162 -18.08 -11.73 11.10
CA ASP A 162 -17.43 -11.80 12.42
C ASP A 162 -15.91 -11.79 12.32
N LYS A 163 -15.34 -12.45 11.31
CA LYS A 163 -13.89 -12.55 11.13
C LYS A 163 -13.30 -11.21 10.68
N GLN A 164 -13.90 -10.56 9.70
CA GLN A 164 -13.45 -9.25 9.22
C GLN A 164 -13.67 -8.17 10.30
N HIS A 165 -14.77 -8.27 11.06
CA HIS A 165 -15.03 -7.40 12.20
C HIS A 165 -13.95 -7.54 13.29
N ARG A 166 -13.53 -8.77 13.63
CA ARG A 166 -12.41 -9.00 14.56
C ARG A 166 -11.10 -8.36 14.07
N ILE A 167 -10.83 -8.40 12.77
CA ILE A 167 -9.66 -7.73 12.18
C ILE A 167 -9.79 -6.21 12.31
N ALA A 168 -10.95 -5.65 11.99
CA ALA A 168 -11.20 -4.21 12.13
C ALA A 168 -11.01 -3.75 13.59
N VAL A 169 -11.54 -4.49 14.56
CA VAL A 169 -11.37 -4.23 15.99
C VAL A 169 -9.89 -4.32 16.39
N PHE A 170 -9.18 -5.35 15.92
CA PHE A 170 -7.75 -5.51 16.20
C PHE A 170 -6.92 -4.36 15.63
N LEU A 171 -7.22 -3.90 14.42
CA LEU A 171 -6.55 -2.76 13.81
C LEU A 171 -6.80 -1.47 14.59
N CYS A 172 -8.03 -1.21 15.07
CA CYS A 172 -8.30 -0.10 15.99
C CYS A 172 -7.53 -0.21 17.30
N PHE A 173 -7.36 -1.42 17.83
CA PHE A 173 -6.50 -1.66 18.99
C PHE A 173 -5.03 -1.29 18.70
N LEU A 174 -4.49 -1.67 17.53
CA LEU A 174 -3.15 -1.24 17.11
C LEU A 174 -3.03 0.29 17.00
N GLN A 175 -4.05 0.99 16.48
CA GLN A 175 -4.07 2.46 16.46
C GLN A 175 -3.90 3.05 17.86
N HIS A 176 -4.55 2.45 18.86
CA HIS A 176 -4.42 2.86 20.25
C HIS A 176 -3.00 2.66 20.79
N ILE A 177 -2.37 1.51 20.51
CA ILE A 177 -0.98 1.26 20.89
C ILE A 177 -0.06 2.30 20.24
N GLN A 178 -0.20 2.50 18.94
CA GLN A 178 0.61 3.46 18.17
C GLN A 178 0.47 4.87 18.73
N TYR A 179 -0.75 5.33 18.98
CA TYR A 179 -1.01 6.66 19.52
C TYR A 179 -0.38 6.84 20.90
N ARG A 180 -0.46 5.84 21.78
CA ARG A 180 0.16 5.91 23.10
C ARG A 180 1.69 5.85 23.03
N PHE A 181 2.24 4.95 22.21
CA PHE A 181 3.68 4.78 22.05
C PHE A 181 4.36 6.02 21.46
N THR A 182 3.72 6.65 20.49
CA THR A 182 4.23 7.87 19.87
C THR A 182 3.98 9.13 20.70
N LYS A 183 3.50 9.00 21.95
CA LYS A 183 3.12 10.14 22.81
C LYS A 183 2.13 11.06 22.12
N GLU A 184 1.11 10.46 21.54
CA GLU A 184 -0.05 11.13 20.97
C GLU A 184 0.30 11.93 19.70
N LYS A 185 1.35 11.51 18.98
CA LYS A 185 1.85 12.20 17.78
C LYS A 185 1.43 11.55 16.48
N ALA A 186 1.31 10.23 16.45
CA ALA A 186 0.99 9.51 15.23
C ALA A 186 0.29 8.18 15.49
N PHE A 187 -0.56 7.80 14.54
CA PHE A 187 -1.12 6.46 14.41
C PHE A 187 -1.47 6.25 12.94
N VAL A 188 -1.59 5.00 12.54
CA VAL A 188 -1.95 4.63 11.16
C VAL A 188 -3.46 4.60 11.05
N SER A 189 -4.02 5.23 10.02
CA SER A 189 -5.45 5.15 9.69
C SER A 189 -5.61 4.54 8.29
N ASP A 190 -6.82 4.52 7.76
CA ASP A 190 -7.12 3.98 6.43
C ASP A 190 -6.75 2.51 6.20
N TYR A 191 -6.75 1.68 7.24
CA TYR A 191 -6.46 0.26 7.04
C TYR A 191 -7.45 -0.35 6.05
N GLN A 192 -6.92 -0.88 4.96
CA GLN A 192 -7.65 -1.48 3.85
C GLN A 192 -6.78 -2.56 3.21
N GLY A 193 -7.41 -3.60 2.69
CA GLY A 193 -6.71 -4.75 2.14
C GLY A 193 -7.64 -5.92 1.88
N ILE A 194 -7.03 -7.06 1.57
CA ILE A 194 -7.75 -8.33 1.45
C ILE A 194 -7.52 -9.18 2.70
N PHE A 195 -8.48 -10.04 3.00
CA PHE A 195 -8.30 -11.08 3.99
C PHE A 195 -7.94 -12.41 3.31
N LEU A 196 -6.68 -12.81 3.40
CA LEU A 196 -6.25 -14.10 2.87
C LEU A 196 -6.60 -15.22 3.86
N SER A 197 -7.68 -15.95 3.57
CA SER A 197 -8.14 -17.07 4.41
C SER A 197 -7.17 -18.26 4.47
N ARG A 198 -6.13 -18.29 3.62
CA ARG A 198 -5.26 -19.48 3.39
C ARG A 198 -3.76 -19.32 3.70
N PHE A 199 -3.27 -18.18 4.19
CA PHE A 199 -1.82 -17.97 4.39
C PHE A 199 -1.36 -18.13 5.86
N SER A 200 -1.89 -19.11 6.59
CA SER A 200 -1.37 -19.48 7.92
C SER A 200 -0.18 -20.46 7.89
N ALA A 201 0.40 -20.71 6.70
CA ALA A 201 1.56 -21.56 6.55
C ALA A 201 2.44 -20.96 5.44
N ILE A 202 3.75 -20.95 5.67
CA ILE A 202 4.83 -20.43 4.82
C ILE A 202 5.16 -18.96 5.14
N ARG A 203 6.00 -18.80 6.17
CA ARG A 203 7.02 -17.76 6.18
C ARG A 203 8.15 -18.27 5.28
N ASP A 204 8.44 -17.54 4.21
CA ASP A 204 9.75 -17.57 3.54
C ASP A 204 10.67 -16.56 4.22
#